data_AF-A0AAN7JL41-F1
#
_entry.id   AF-A0AAN7JL41-F1
#
_cell.length_a   1.000
_cell.length_b   1.000
_cell.length_c   1.000
_cell.angle_alpha   90.00
_cell.angle_beta   90.00
_cell.angle_gamma   90.00
#
_symmetry.space_group_name_H-M   'P 1'
#
loop_
_entity.id
_entity.type
_entity.pdbx_description
1 polymer ?
#
loop_
_entity_poly.entity_id
_entity_poly.type
_entity_poly.pdbx_seq_one_letter_code
_entity_poly.pdbx_strand_id
1 'polypeptide(L)'
;MVLIEYTEYVFDEMVKRGVCLDGTDYKLMIIAYCRIGHVLQAGNWLATMIEKDFWMDNATCSLIIRAFSGKGLVHLVVWYLRR
;
A
#
# COMPACT_ATOMS: atom_id res chain seq x y z
N MET A 1 7.20 14.05 -3.59
CA MET A 1 6.86 14.59 -2.27
C MET A 1 5.37 14.96 -2.19
N VAL A 2 4.86 15.80 -3.11
CA VAL A 2 3.43 16.21 -3.18
C VAL A 2 2.41 15.06 -3.16
N LEU A 3 2.75 13.90 -3.73
CA LEU A 3 1.80 12.77 -3.78
C LEU A 3 1.51 12.18 -2.38
N ILE A 4 2.48 12.09 -1.47
CA ILE A 4 2.25 11.50 -0.14
C ILE A 4 1.39 12.41 0.72
N GLU A 5 1.71 13.71 0.78
CA GLU A 5 0.94 14.68 1.56
C GLU A 5 -0.52 14.71 1.09
N TYR A 6 -0.75 14.65 -0.23
CA TYR A 6 -2.08 14.54 -0.79
C TYR A 6 -2.78 13.23 -0.40
N THR A 7 -2.09 12.08 -0.52
CA THR A 7 -2.70 10.78 -0.16
C THR A 7 -2.98 10.68 1.34
N GLU A 8 -2.09 11.16 2.21
CA GLU A 8 -2.29 11.19 3.66
C GLU A 8 -3.44 12.13 4.04
N TYR A 9 -3.52 13.30 3.43
CA TYR A 9 -4.63 14.24 3.65
C TYR A 9 -5.98 13.64 3.24
N VAL A 10 -6.05 13.03 2.05
CA VAL A 10 -7.29 12.40 1.58
C VAL A 10 -7.69 11.25 2.50
N PHE A 11 -6.72 10.46 2.96
CA PHE A 11 -6.96 9.36 3.89
C PHE A 11 -7.49 9.86 5.24
N ASP A 12 -6.89 10.91 5.80
CA ASP A 12 -7.31 11.51 7.07
C ASP A 12 -8.70 12.16 6.95
N GLU A 13 -9.00 12.82 5.83
CA GLU A 13 -10.34 13.37 5.54
C GLU A 13 -11.40 12.25 5.40
N MET A 14 -11.08 11.16 4.71
CA MET A 14 -11.99 10.00 4.59
C MET A 14 -12.32 9.40 5.95
N VAL A 15 -11.31 9.20 6.80
CA VAL A 15 -11.48 8.70 8.17
C VAL A 15 -12.32 9.67 9.02
N LYS A 16 -12.02 10.97 8.98
CA LYS A 16 -12.78 12.01 9.71
C LYS A 16 -14.25 12.05 9.31
N ARG A 17 -14.54 11.82 8.03
CA ARG A 17 -15.91 11.79 7.50
C ARG A 17 -16.63 10.47 7.74
N GLY A 18 -15.98 9.50 8.39
CA GLY A 18 -16.54 8.17 8.64
C GLY A 18 -16.69 7.34 7.36
N VAL A 19 -15.96 7.67 6.30
CA VAL A 19 -15.97 6.90 5.06
C VAL A 19 -15.25 5.57 5.32
N CYS A 20 -15.92 4.45 5.00
CA CYS A 20 -15.27 3.16 4.98
C CYS A 20 -14.25 3.14 3.84
N LEU A 21 -12.98 3.10 4.21
CA LEU A 21 -11.87 2.94 3.29
C LEU A 21 -11.98 1.62 2.54
N ASP A 22 -11.73 1.66 1.25
CA ASP A 22 -11.73 0.48 0.38
C ASP A 22 -10.30 0.02 0.04
N GLY A 23 -10.17 -1.12 -0.66
CA GLY A 23 -8.87 -1.62 -1.10
C GLY A 23 -8.10 -0.67 -2.02
N THR A 24 -8.79 0.25 -2.70
CA THR A 24 -8.20 1.27 -3.56
C THR A 24 -7.46 2.32 -2.74
N ASP A 25 -8.02 2.73 -1.60
CA ASP A 25 -7.41 3.71 -0.70
C ASP A 25 -6.09 3.18 -0.12
N TYR A 26 -6.08 1.94 0.37
CA TYR A 26 -4.86 1.28 0.85
C TYR A 26 -3.82 1.15 -0.27
N LYS A 27 -4.25 0.75 -1.46
CA LYS A 27 -3.38 0.64 -2.63
C LYS A 27 -2.72 1.97 -2.97
N LEU A 28 -3.45 3.08 -2.89
CA LEU A 28 -2.92 4.42 -3.18
C LEU A 28 -1.76 4.77 -2.23
N MET A 29 -1.93 4.50 -0.92
CA MET A 29 -0.90 4.69 0.08
C MET A 29 0.34 3.84 -0.20
N ILE A 30 0.14 2.54 -0.50
CA ILE A 30 1.24 1.63 -0.82
C ILE A 30 2.02 2.14 -2.03
N ILE A 31 1.34 2.53 -3.12
CA ILE A 31 1.97 3.07 -4.33
C ILE A 31 2.76 4.35 -4.01
N ALA A 32 2.19 5.27 -3.23
CA ALA A 32 2.84 6.52 -2.88
C ALA A 32 4.15 6.30 -2.12
N TYR A 33 4.14 5.46 -1.08
CA TYR A 33 5.34 5.11 -0.31
C TYR A 33 6.36 4.28 -1.12
N CYS A 34 5.89 3.38 -2.00
CA CYS A 34 6.77 2.65 -2.93
C CYS A 34 7.58 3.61 -3.81
N ARG A 35 6.94 4.64 -4.37
CA ARG A 35 7.59 5.59 -5.29
C ARG A 35 8.64 6.46 -4.63
N ILE A 36 8.52 6.70 -3.32
CA ILE A 36 9.47 7.53 -2.56
C ILE A 36 10.51 6.65 -1.85
N GLY A 37 10.40 5.32 -1.96
CA GLY A 37 11.35 4.37 -1.41
C GLY A 37 11.20 4.14 0.10
N HIS A 38 10.07 4.55 0.68
CA HIS A 38 9.70 4.36 2.08
C HIS A 38 9.07 2.98 2.28
N VAL A 39 9.94 1.98 2.31
CA VAL A 39 9.60 0.56 2.24
C VAL A 39 8.79 0.10 3.45
N LEU A 40 9.22 0.48 4.66
CA LEU A 40 8.58 0.05 5.90
C LEU A 40 7.12 0.53 5.97
N GLN A 41 6.87 1.80 5.62
CA GLN A 41 5.53 2.36 5.58
C GLN A 41 4.67 1.64 4.55
N ALA A 42 5.18 1.40 3.33
CA ALA A 42 4.47 0.63 2.33
C ALA A 42 4.12 -0.79 2.80
N GLY A 43 5.02 -1.43 3.55
CA GLY A 43 4.77 -2.75 4.12
C GLY A 43 3.71 -2.77 5.20
N ASN A 44 3.68 -1.76 6.08
CA ASN A 44 2.62 -1.63 7.08
C ASN A 44 1.26 -1.47 6.41
N TRP A 45 1.17 -0.62 5.38
CA TRP A 45 -0.07 -0.46 4.62
C TRP A 45 -0.50 -1.75 3.91
N LEU A 46 0.46 -2.50 3.36
CA LEU A 46 0.20 -3.80 2.77
C LEU A 46 -0.32 -4.81 3.80
N ALA A 47 0.29 -4.88 4.98
CA ALA A 47 -0.19 -5.74 6.06
C ALA A 47 -1.62 -5.40 6.47
N THR A 48 -1.94 -4.11 6.68
CA THR A 48 -3.29 -3.65 7.01
C THR A 48 -4.30 -4.01 5.91
N MET A 49 -3.91 -3.89 4.64
CA MET A 49 -4.76 -4.25 3.50
C MET A 49 -5.10 -5.76 3.51
N ILE A 50 -4.11 -6.61 3.83
CA ILE A 50 -4.27 -8.06 3.95
C ILE A 50 -5.14 -8.43 5.16
N GLU A 51 -4.94 -7.78 6.31
CA GLU A 51 -5.73 -8.00 7.52
C GLU A 51 -7.21 -7.65 7.31
N LYS A 52 -7.50 -6.71 6.41
CA LYS A 52 -8.85 -6.30 6.04
C LYS A 52 -9.43 -7.09 4.85
N ASP A 53 -8.78 -8.18 4.44
CA ASP A 53 -9.17 -9.04 3.32
C ASP A 53 -9.32 -8.29 1.97
N PHE A 54 -8.60 -7.18 1.79
CA PHE A 54 -8.59 -6.46 0.52
C PHE A 54 -7.59 -7.05 -0.46
N TRP A 55 -8.00 -7.11 -1.73
CA TRP A 55 -7.21 -7.77 -2.77
C TRP A 55 -6.31 -6.81 -3.54
N MET A 56 -5.04 -7.19 -3.69
CA MET A 56 -4.12 -6.47 -4.57
C MET A 56 -4.37 -6.85 -6.02
N ASP A 57 -4.34 -5.86 -6.91
CA ASP A 57 -4.29 -6.15 -8.33
C ASP A 57 -2.86 -6.43 -8.82
N ASN A 58 -2.77 -7.05 -9.99
CA ASN A 58 -1.49 -7.50 -10.55
C ASN A 58 -0.52 -6.35 -10.83
N ALA A 59 -1.06 -5.16 -11.15
CA ALA A 59 -0.29 -3.94 -11.36
C ALA A 59 0.37 -3.46 -10.06
N THR A 60 -0.35 -3.49 -8.94
CA THR A 60 0.19 -3.12 -7.63
C THR A 60 1.25 -4.10 -7.17
N CYS A 61 1.00 -5.41 -7.31
CA CYS A 61 2.00 -6.44 -7.01
C CYS A 61 3.30 -6.23 -7.80
N SER A 62 3.18 -5.97 -9.11
CA SER A 62 4.35 -5.72 -9.97
C SER A 62 5.12 -4.46 -9.55
N LEU A 63 4.41 -3.40 -9.17
CA LEU A 63 5.04 -2.17 -8.68
C LEU A 63 5.78 -2.41 -7.37
N ILE A 64 5.16 -3.09 -6.41
CA ILE A 64 5.74 -3.38 -5.09
C ILE A 64 6.98 -4.26 -5.25
N ILE A 65 6.90 -5.33 -6.07
CA ILE A 65 8.05 -6.21 -6.37
C ILE A 65 9.20 -5.39 -6.97
N ARG A 66 8.91 -4.50 -7.93
CA ARG A 66 9.93 -3.68 -8.58
C ARG A 66 10.54 -2.65 -7.63
N ALA A 67 9.72 -2.02 -6.80
CA ALA A 67 10.15 -1.01 -5.83
C ALA A 67 10.99 -1.61 -4.69
N PHE A 68 10.76 -2.87 -4.34
CA PHE A 68 11.37 -3.52 -3.18
C PHE A 68 12.26 -4.70 -3.50
N SER A 69 12.58 -4.94 -4.78
CA SER A 69 13.65 -5.83 -5.22
C SER A 69 14.95 -5.45 -4.49
N GLY A 70 15.29 -6.20 -3.43
CA GLY A 70 16.44 -5.98 -2.56
C GLY A 70 16.17 -5.40 -1.15
N LYS A 71 14.91 -5.10 -0.77
CA LYS A 71 14.58 -4.45 0.52
C LYS A 71 13.68 -5.27 1.46
N GLY A 72 13.57 -6.59 1.26
CA GLY A 72 12.92 -7.53 2.19
C GLY A 72 11.39 -7.64 2.09
N LEU A 73 10.72 -6.67 1.46
CA LEU A 73 9.26 -6.67 1.34
C LEU A 73 8.69 -7.55 0.22
N VAL A 74 9.55 -8.03 -0.67
CA VAL A 74 9.20 -9.02 -1.70
C VAL A 74 8.63 -10.29 -1.06
N HIS A 75 9.15 -10.71 0.10
CA HIS A 75 8.65 -11.90 0.80
C HIS A 75 7.17 -11.74 1.20
N LEU A 76 6.75 -10.55 1.64
CA LEU A 76 5.36 -10.30 2.04
C LEU A 76 4.40 -10.39 0.85
N VAL A 77 4.79 -9.83 -0.30
CA VAL A 77 4.01 -9.94 -1.55
C VAL A 77 3.97 -11.38 -2.05
N VAL A 78 5.10 -12.08 -2.02
CA VAL A 78 5.17 -13.48 -2.44
C VAL A 78 4.34 -14.38 -1.52
N TRP A 79 4.32 -14.10 -0.21
CA TRP A 79 3.44 -14.78 0.73
C TRP A 79 1.98 -14.54 0.39
N TYR A 80 1.61 -13.28 0.14
CA TYR A 80 0.25 -12.92 -0.28
C TYR A 80 -0.17 -13.62 -1.58
N LEU A 81 0.71 -13.69 -2.59
CA LEU A 81 0.43 -14.33 -3.88
C LEU A 81 0.37 -15.86 -3.82
N ARG A 82 0.85 -16.49 -2.75
CA ARG A 82 0.83 -17.95 -2.54
C ARG A 82 -0.32 -18.43 -1.66
N ARG A 83 -1.14 -17.52 -1.14
CA ARG A 83 -2.33 -17.81 -0.32
C ARG A 83 -3.53 -18.04 -1.22
#